data_AF-A0A067N0T1-F1
#
_entry.id   AF-A0A067N0T1-F1
#
_cell.length_a   1.000
_cell.length_b   1.000
_cell.length_c   1.000
_cell.angle_alpha   90.00
_cell.angle_beta   90.00
_cell.angle_gamma   90.00
#
_symmetry.space_group_name_H-M   'P 1'
#
loop_
_entity.id
_entity.type
_entity.pdbx_description
1 polymer ?
#
loop_
_entity_poly.entity_id
_entity_poly.type
_entity_poly.pdbx_seq_one_letter_code
_entity_poly.pdbx_strand_id
1 'polypeptide(L)' 'LLHVADYIKWLGPPWAYWEFAMERLCGRLRQLVLSHVHPYSGLTRRTQIIEEVSLVNLRY' A
#
# COMPACT_ATOMS: atom_id res chain seq x y z
N LEU A 1 -13.25 -17.72 5.24
CA LEU A 1 -14.31 -16.89 5.84
C LEU A 1 -13.65 -15.70 6.51
N LEU A 2 -14.14 -14.51 6.19
CA LEU A 2 -13.48 -13.23 6.44
C LEU A 2 -13.69 -12.82 7.91
N HIS A 3 -12.69 -12.99 8.77
CA HIS A 3 -12.69 -12.55 10.19
C HIS A 3 -12.75 -11.03 10.37
N VAL A 4 -13.19 -10.28 9.35
CA VAL A 4 -13.23 -8.82 9.38
C VAL A 4 -14.07 -8.31 10.55
N ALA A 5 -15.15 -9.01 10.92
CA ALA A 5 -15.99 -8.64 12.06
C ALA A 5 -15.25 -8.77 13.40
N ASP A 6 -14.43 -9.80 13.57
CA ASP A 6 -13.61 -10.00 14.77
C ASP A 6 -12.53 -8.91 14.87
N TYR A 7 -11.88 -8.60 13.74
CA TYR A 7 -10.88 -7.53 13.67
C TYR A 7 -11.46 -6.14 13.93
N ILE A 8 -12.67 -5.84 13.44
CA ILE A 8 -13.34 -4.55 13.71
C ILE A 8 -13.64 -4.38 15.21
N LYS A 9 -14.01 -5.46 15.91
CA LYS A 9 -14.24 -5.39 17.36
C LYS A 9 -12.94 -5.18 18.15
N TRP A 10 -11.85 -5.79 17.70
CA TRP A 10 -10.55 -5.70 18.36
C TRP A 10 -9.78 -4.41 18.08
N LEU A 11 -9.79 -3.92 16.84
CA LEU A 11 -9.01 -2.78 16.37
C LEU A 11 -9.82 -1.49 16.28
N GLY A 12 -11.14 -1.58 16.41
CA GLY A 12 -12.07 -0.46 16.22
C GLY A 12 -12.56 -0.33 14.78
N PRO A 13 -13.25 0.77 14.46
CA PRO A 13 -13.86 0.97 13.16
C PRO A 13 -12.84 0.85 12.01
N PRO A 14 -13.13 0.11 10.94
CA PRO A 14 -12.18 -0.16 9.88
C PRO A 14 -11.77 1.11 9.12
N TRP A 15 -12.62 2.15 9.11
CA TRP A 15 -12.31 3.44 8.51
C TRP A 15 -11.12 4.15 9.20
N ALA A 16 -10.99 3.99 10.52
CA ALA A 16 -9.94 4.67 11.29
C ALA A 16 -8.57 4.00 11.13
N TYR A 17 -8.55 2.69 10.86
CA TYR A 17 -7.31 1.90 10.79
C TYR A 17 -6.96 1.47 9.37
N TRP A 18 -7.88 0.79 8.69
CA TRP A 18 -7.63 0.17 7.39
C TRP A 18 -7.79 1.17 6.25
N GLU A 19 -8.89 1.92 6.23
CA GLU A 19 -9.19 2.85 5.14
C GLU A 19 -8.10 3.92 5.00
N PHE A 20 -7.72 4.56 6.10
CA PHE A 20 -6.63 5.55 6.08
C PHE A 20 -5.29 4.98 5.60
N ALA A 21 -4.90 3.79 6.11
CA ALA A 21 -3.66 3.14 5.69
C ALA A 21 -3.69 2.75 4.20
N MET A 22 -4.83 2.24 3.74
CA MET A 22 -5.02 1.83 2.34
C MET A 22 -5.10 3.03 1.40
N GLU A 23 -5.74 4.13 1.78
CA GLU A 23 -5.74 5.36 0.97
C GLU A 23 -4.33 5.89 0.76
N ARG A 24 -3.53 5.95 1.83
CA ARG A 24 -2.13 6.39 1.74
C ARG A 24 -1.25 5.41 0.96
N LEU A 25 -1.53 4.12 1.04
CA LEU A 25 -0.86 3.11 0.22
C LEU A 25 -1.23 3.27 -1.26
N CYS A 26 -2.52 3.29 -1.58
CA CYS A 26 -3.04 3.46 -2.93
C CYS A 26 -2.58 4.77 -3.58
N GLY A 27 -2.50 5.86 -2.80
CA GLY A 27 -1.95 7.14 -3.26
C GLY A 27 -0.49 7.01 -3.72
N ARG A 28 0.35 6.29 -2.96
CA ARG A 28 1.74 6.00 -3.35
C ARG A 28 1.81 5.07 -4.55
N LEU A 29 1.01 4.01 -4.57
CA LEU A 29 0.97 3.06 -5.69
C LEU A 29 0.53 3.73 -7.00
N ARG A 30 -0.41 4.67 -6.93
CA ARG A 30 -0.89 5.42 -8.10
C ARG A 30 0.23 6.19 -8.79
N GLN A 31 1.22 6.70 -8.04
CA GLN A 31 2.38 7.38 -8.62
C GLN A 31 3.31 6.42 -9.40
N LEU A 32 3.19 5.11 -9.16
CA LEU A 32 4.01 4.07 -9.79
C LEU A 32 3.35 3.42 -11.01
N VAL A 33 2.09 3.77 -11.26
CA VAL A 33 1.34 3.36 -12.44
C VAL A 33 1.78 4.24 -13.61
N LEU A 34 2.74 3.74 -14.39
CA LEU A 34 3.30 4.46 -15.54
C LEU A 34 2.61 4.13 -16.86
N SER A 35 1.90 3.00 -16.93
CA SER A 35 1.21 2.55 -18.14
C SER A 35 -0.29 2.72 -18.00
N HIS A 36 -0.94 3.25 -19.03
CA HIS A 36 -2.41 3.33 -19.07
C HIS A 36 -3.06 2.03 -19.58
N VAL A 37 -2.36 1.27 -20.43
CA VAL A 37 -2.87 0.01 -21.02
C VAL A 37 -2.66 -1.16 -20.07
N HIS A 38 -1.50 -1.23 -19.41
CA HIS A 38 -1.16 -2.29 -18.46
C HIS A 38 -0.73 -1.70 -17.11
N PRO A 39 -1.63 -1.06 -16.37
CA PRO A 39 -1.30 -0.25 -15.19
C PRO A 39 -0.58 -1.01 -14.08
N TYR A 40 -0.90 -2.29 -13.92
CA TYR A 40 -0.30 -3.14 -12.89
C TYR A 40 0.96 -3.87 -13.38
N SER A 41 1.29 -3.79 -14.67
CA SER A 41 2.48 -4.45 -15.21
C SER A 41 3.75 -3.83 -14.63
N GLY A 42 4.55 -4.67 -13.97
CA GLY A 42 5.78 -4.24 -13.30
C GLY A 42 5.57 -3.36 -12.06
N LEU A 43 4.33 -3.20 -11.57
CA LEU A 43 4.07 -2.41 -10.35
C LEU A 43 4.86 -2.97 -9.16
N THR A 44 4.85 -4.29 -8.96
CA THR A 44 5.58 -4.99 -7.91
C THR A 44 7.09 -4.71 -7.95
N ARG A 45 7.69 -4.70 -9.15
CA ARG A 45 9.12 -4.39 -9.30
C ARG A 45 9.40 -2.94 -8.91
N ARG A 46 8.53 -2.00 -9.30
CA ARG A 46 8.68 -0.58 -8.96
C ARG A 46 8.52 -0.34 -7.46
N THR A 47 7.59 -1.04 -6.80
CA THR A 47 7.43 -0.95 -5.34
C THR A 47 8.66 -1.45 -4.60
N GLN A 48 9.26 -2.56 -5.05
CA GLN A 48 10.49 -3.10 -4.46
C GLN A 48 11.66 -2.12 -4.57
N ILE A 49 11.88 -1.55 -5.75
CA ILE A 49 12.96 -0.57 -5.97
C ILE A 49 12.80 0.65 -5.05
N ILE A 50 11.58 1.15 -4.86
CA ILE A 50 11.33 2.30 -3.98
C ILE A 50 11.58 1.95 -2.52
N GLU A 51 11.21 0.74 -2.10
CA GLU A 51 11.49 0.27 -0.76
C GLU A 51 13.00 0.16 -0.52
N GLU A 52 13.75 -0.45 -1.45
CA GLU A 52 15.21 -0.53 -1.41
C GLU A 52 15.85 0.87 -1.34
N VAL A 53 15.43 1.80 -2.19
CA VAL A 53 15.91 3.19 -2.18
C VAL A 53 15.58 3.87 -0.85
N SER A 54 14.39 3.63 -0.29
CA SER A 54 13.99 4.20 1.00
C SER A 54 14.83 3.65 2.14
N LEU A 55 15.11 2.35 2.14
CA LEU A 55 15.97 1.69 3.14
C LEU A 55 17.41 2.19 3.06
N VAL A 56 17.93 2.43 1.85
CA VAL A 56 19.25 3.04 1.64
C VAL A 56 19.26 4.47 2.18
N ASN A 57 18.26 5.27 1.86
CA ASN A 57 18.15 6.66 2.35
C ASN A 57 18.07 6.73 3.88
N LEU A 58 17.38 5.80 4.53
CA LEU A 58 17.32 5.73 5.99
C LEU A 58 18.63 5.32 6.67
N ARG A 59 19.59 4.75 5.92
CA ARG A 59 20.89 4.31 6.45
C ARG A 59 21.97 5.40 6.39
N TYR A 60 21.76 6.46 5.61
CA TYR A 60 22.69 7.59 5.46
C TYR A 60 22.10 8.86 6.07
#